data_AF-A0A7C1CE37-F1
#
_entry.id   AF-A0A7C1CE37-F1
#
_cell.length_a   1.000
_cell.length_b   1.000
_cell.length_c   1.000
_cell.angle_alpha   90.00
_cell.angle_beta   90.00
_cell.angle_gamma   90.00
#
_symmetry.space_group_name_H-M   'P 1'
#
loop_
_entity.id
_entity.type
_entity.pdbx_description
1 polymer ?
#
loop_
_entity_poly.entity_id
_entity_poly.type
_entity_poly.pdbx_seq_one_letter_code
_entity_poly.pdbx_strand_id
1 'polypeptide(L)' 'LLPQVAVDEKWGPEEFLSYACLKAGLREDEWRKGRVKVYVFQSQIFVEATPEGEVVERLLEAV' A
#
# COMPACT_ATOMS: atom_id res chain seq x y z
N LEU A 1 1.25 -1.71 -5.12
CA LEU A 1 0.21 -1.58 -4.08
C LEU A 1 0.17 -0.14 -3.63
N LEU A 2 -1.02 0.45 -3.42
CA LEU A 2 -1.10 1.83 -2.96
C LEU A 2 -0.70 1.93 -1.46
N PRO A 3 -0.07 3.03 -1.01
CA PRO A 3 0.41 3.16 0.37
C PRO A 3 -0.66 2.99 1.45
N GLN A 4 -1.88 3.48 1.23
CA GLN A 4 -2.97 3.38 2.23
C GLN A 4 -3.37 1.96 2.56
N VAL A 5 -3.15 1.00 1.66
CA VAL A 5 -3.56 -0.39 1.86
C VAL A 5 -2.88 -0.99 3.09
N ALA A 6 -1.60 -0.68 3.32
CA ALA A 6 -0.89 -1.20 4.49
C ALA A 6 -1.47 -0.67 5.81
N VAL A 7 -1.86 0.61 5.84
CA VAL A 7 -2.44 1.25 7.03
C VAL A 7 -3.86 0.72 7.29
N ASP A 8 -4.70 0.67 6.25
CA ASP A 8 -6.10 0.23 6.36
C ASP A 8 -6.20 -1.23 6.82
N GLU A 9 -5.28 -2.10 6.34
CA GLU A 9 -5.23 -3.52 6.69
C GLU A 9 -4.34 -3.84 7.91
N LYS A 10 -3.71 -2.83 8.53
CA LYS A 10 -2.77 -2.97 9.65
C LYS A 10 -1.60 -3.93 9.37
N TRP A 11 -1.07 -3.87 8.15
CA TRP A 11 0.06 -4.70 7.73
C TRP A 11 1.40 -4.06 8.08
N GLY A 12 2.32 -4.89 8.55
CA GLY A 12 3.72 -4.52 8.63
C GLY A 12 4.41 -4.57 7.26
N PRO A 13 5.69 -4.18 7.19
CA PRO A 13 6.45 -4.19 5.94
C PRO A 13 6.53 -5.57 5.28
N GLU A 14 6.66 -6.64 6.06
CA GLU A 14 6.77 -8.00 5.53
C GLU A 14 5.45 -8.49 4.91
N GLU A 15 4.31 -8.25 5.58
CA GLU A 15 2.99 -8.55 5.02
C GLU A 15 2.75 -7.74 3.75
N PHE A 16 3.08 -6.44 3.75
CA PHE A 16 2.88 -5.58 2.59
C PHE A 16 3.69 -6.04 1.37
N LEU A 17 4.96 -6.44 1.56
CA LEU A 17 5.78 -7.02 0.49
C LEU A 17 5.23 -8.36 0.01
N SER A 18 4.73 -9.18 0.92
CA SER A 18 4.17 -10.49 0.60
C SER A 18 2.90 -10.36 -0.25
N TYR A 19 1.99 -9.46 0.13
CA TYR A 19 0.80 -9.15 -0.68
C TYR A 19 1.13 -8.42 -1.98
N ALA A 20 2.21 -7.64 -2.04
CA ALA A 20 2.71 -7.07 -3.29
C ALA A 20 3.16 -8.17 -4.27
N CYS A 21 3.86 -9.19 -3.79
CA CYS A 21 4.22 -10.36 -4.58
C CYS A 21 2.98 -11.10 -5.10
N LEU A 22 1.99 -11.36 -4.24
CA LEU A 22 0.74 -12.01 -4.65
C LEU A 22 0.02 -11.21 -5.76
N LYS A 23 -0.05 -9.88 -5.63
CA LYS A 23 -0.64 -9.01 -6.68
C LYS A 23 0.16 -8.97 -7.98
N ALA A 24 1.45 -9.27 -7.94
CA ALA A 24 2.30 -9.43 -9.12
C ALA A 24 2.21 -10.83 -9.75
N GLY A 25 1.36 -11.73 -9.22
CA GLY A 25 1.27 -13.12 -9.67
C GLY A 25 2.43 -14.01 -9.23
N LEU A 26 3.20 -13.57 -8.22
CA LEU A 26 4.33 -14.30 -7.65
C LEU A 26 3.92 -15.01 -6.37
N ARG A 27 4.77 -15.93 -5.90
CA ARG A 27 4.63 -16.46 -4.53
C ARG A 27 4.95 -15.36 -3.52
N GLU A 28 4.25 -15.39 -2.39
CA GLU A 28 4.35 -14.38 -1.32
C GLU A 28 5.78 -14.12 -0.81
N ASP A 29 6.67 -15.11 -0.91
CA ASP A 29 8.05 -15.04 -0.41
C ASP A 29 9.09 -14.69 -1.49
N GLU A 30 8.70 -14.46 -2.75
CA GLU A 30 9.65 -14.20 -3.85
C GLU A 30 10.49 -12.93 -3.62
N TRP A 31 9.97 -11.93 -2.90
CA TRP A 31 10.73 -10.71 -2.56
C TRP A 31 11.98 -11.00 -1.71
N ARG A 32 12.00 -12.10 -0.95
CA ARG A 32 13.16 -12.51 -0.14
C ARG A 32 14.26 -13.18 -0.95
N LYS A 33 13.96 -13.65 -2.16
CA LYS A 33 14.87 -14.51 -2.95
C LYS A 33 15.87 -13.73 -3.80
N GLY A 34 15.85 -12.40 -3.76
CA GLY A 34 16.80 -11.52 -4.47
C GLY A 34 16.64 -11.49 -6.00
N ARG A 35 15.66 -12.20 -6.56
CA ARG A 35 15.38 -12.23 -8.02
C ARG A 35 14.33 -11.21 -8.45
N VAL A 36 13.62 -10.62 -7.50
CA VAL A 36 12.55 -9.63 -7.74
C VAL A 36 13.10 -8.23 -7.49
N LYS A 37 12.81 -7.31 -8.41
CA LYS A 37 13.07 -5.88 -8.18
C LYS A 37 11.87 -5.28 -7.47
N VAL A 38 12.10 -4.69 -6.30
CA VAL A 38 11.08 -3.97 -5.53
C VAL A 38 11.25 -2.49 -5.78
N TYR A 39 10.16 -1.82 -6.12
CA TYR A 39 10.10 -0.37 -6.30
C TYR A 39 9.10 0.21 -5.30
N VAL A 40 9.43 1.37 -4.74
CA VAL A 40 8.60 2.10 -3.78
C VAL A 40 8.20 3.45 -4.35
N PHE A 41 7.04 3.93 -3.94
CA PHE A 41 6.53 5.24 -4.32
C PHE A 41 5.68 5.80 -3.18
N GLN A 42 5.37 7.09 -3.26
CA GLN A 42 4.52 7.81 -2.32
C GLN A 42 3.30 8.39 -3.06
N SER A 43 2.26 8.74 -2.30
CA SER A 43 1.04 9.33 -2.84
C SER A 43 0.42 10.31 -1.85
N GLN A 44 -0.24 11.34 -2.38
CA GLN A 44 -1.19 12.16 -1.62
C GLN A 44 -2.60 11.66 -1.89
N ILE A 45 -3.45 11.67 -0.87
CA ILE A 45 -4.81 11.13 -0.96
C ILE A 45 -5.78 12.26 -0.65
N PHE A 46 -6.72 12.49 -1.55
CA PHE A 46 -7.81 13.44 -1.38
C PHE A 46 -9.14 12.70 -1.44
N VAL A 47 -10.04 12.98 -0.49
CA VAL A 47 -11.33 12.30 -0.35
C VAL A 47 -12.45 13.31 -0.14
N GLU A 48 -13.65 13.00 -0.62
CA GLU A 48 -14.84 13.79 -0.29
C GLU A 48 -15.23 13.56 1.18
N ALA A 49 -15.49 14.63 1.93
CA ALA A 49 -15.96 14.55 3.32
C ALA A 49 -17.42 14.05 3.42
N THR A 50 -18.22 14.34 2.39
CA THR A 50 -19.59 13.85 2.16
C THR A 50 -19.79 13.70 0.66
N PRO A 51 -20.75 12.88 0.17
CA PRO A 51 -21.02 12.77 -1.26
C PRO A 51 -21.21 14.14 -1.91
N GLU A 52 -20.44 14.43 -2.96
CA GLU A 52 -20.46 15.72 -3.69
C GLU A 52 -20.11 16.95 -2.81
N GLY A 53 -19.42 16.73 -1.68
CA GLY A 53 -19.05 17.77 -0.70
C GLY A 53 -17.62 18.29 -0.85
N GLU A 54 -17.08 18.83 0.25
CA GLU A 54 -15.70 19.32 0.30
C GLU A 54 -14.69 18.17 0.12
N VAL A 55 -13.64 18.40 -0.67
CA VAL A 55 -12.52 17.48 -0.84
C VAL A 55 -11.41 17.84 0.14
N VAL A 56 -11.06 16.89 1.02
CA VAL A 56 -10.04 17.06 2.06
C VAL A 56 -8.86 16.10 1.85
N GLU A 57 -7.66 16.51 2.25
CA GLU A 57 -6.49 15.62 2.23
C GLU A 57 -6.59 14.60 3.37
N ARG A 58 -6.51 13.31 3.03
CA ARG A 58 -6.41 12.21 3.98
C ARG A 58 -4.94 11.94 4.28
N LEU A 59 -4.46 12.41 5.43
CA LEU A 59 -3.15 12.04 5.94
C LEU A 59 -3.19 10.59 6.45
N LEU A 60 -2.17 9.81 6.11
CA LEU A 60 -1.98 8.46 6.62
C LEU A 60 -1.04 8.51 7.82
N GLU A 61 -1.47 7.96 8.94
CA GLU A 61 -0.58 7.68 10.06
C GLU A 61 0.09 6.32 9.83
N ALA A 62 1.42 6.30 9.93
CA ALA A 62 2.16 5.04 9.85
C ALA A 62 1.85 4.20 11.10
N VAL A 63 1.68 2.89 10.88
CA VAL A 63 1.55 1.87 11.95
C VAL A 63 2.93 1.51 12.48
#